data_AF-A0A7S2BJW9-F1
#
_entry.id   AF-A0A7S2BJW9-F1
#
_cell.length_a   1.000
_cell.length_b   1.000
_cell.length_c   1.000
_cell.angle_alpha   90.00
_cell.angle_beta   90.00
_cell.angle_gamma   90.00
#
_symmetry.space_group_name_H-M   'P 1'
#
loop_
_entity.id
_entity.type
_entity.pdbx_description
1 polymer ?
#
loop_
_entity_poly.entity_id
_entity_poly.type
_entity_poly.pdbx_seq_one_letter_code
_entity_poly.pdbx_strand_id
1 'polypeptide(L)'
;AIGTPVDEHLNPHFRVVEGILVSLRPFLRSGQTLILRSTAFPGTSLRILAAFREWGLDLGASVCPDRLAGGRAVQELRELPQIISGSDERALAHARALFAPLGVDLVELGLQEAEVAKLFLHAWRYVVLGTANQFYQIAT
;
A
#
# COMPACT_ATOMS: atom_id res chain seq x y z
N ALA A 1 -5.61 -8.06 2.08
CA ALA A 1 -5.06 -6.94 2.87
C ALA A 1 -4.74 -7.45 4.26
N ILE A 2 -3.53 -7.19 4.75
CA ILE A 2 -2.97 -7.69 6.02
C ILE A 2 -2.47 -6.48 6.83
N GLY A 3 -2.57 -6.55 8.17
CA GLY A 3 -2.01 -5.51 9.04
C GLY A 3 -0.47 -5.53 8.99
N THR A 4 0.15 -4.34 9.01
CA THR A 4 1.60 -4.20 9.17
C THR A 4 1.91 -3.84 10.62
N PRO A 5 2.21 -4.85 11.47
CA PRO A 5 2.55 -4.58 12.85
C PRO A 5 3.89 -3.84 12.95
N VAL A 6 4.07 -3.17 14.08
CA VAL A 6 5.33 -2.58 14.52
C VAL A 6 5.84 -3.32 15.76
N ASP A 7 7.14 -3.28 15.99
CA ASP A 7 7.73 -3.78 17.24
C ASP A 7 7.49 -2.82 18.42
N GLU A 8 8.02 -3.18 19.59
CA GLU A 8 7.97 -2.39 20.82
C GLU A 8 8.69 -1.02 20.73
N HIS A 9 9.54 -0.84 19.72
CA HIS A 9 10.23 0.41 19.40
C HIS A 9 9.59 1.15 18.20
N LEU A 10 8.39 0.72 17.77
CA LEU A 10 7.67 1.24 16.60
C LEU A 10 8.38 1.00 15.26
N ASN A 11 9.36 0.09 15.20
CA ASN A 11 9.99 -0.28 13.94
C ASN A 11 9.12 -1.24 13.12
N PRO A 12 9.28 -1.22 11.80
CA PRO A 12 8.62 -2.16 10.90
C PRO A 12 8.89 -3.63 11.21
N HIS A 13 7.83 -4.44 11.37
CA HIS A 13 7.95 -5.90 11.40
C HIS A 13 7.86 -6.51 9.98
N PHE A 14 8.99 -6.58 9.28
CA PHE A 14 9.04 -7.14 7.92
C PHE A 14 8.82 -8.65 7.84
N ARG A 15 9.02 -9.39 8.94
CA ARG A 15 8.85 -10.86 8.98
C ARG A 15 7.45 -11.32 8.55
N VAL A 16 6.43 -10.48 8.78
CA VAL A 16 5.06 -10.77 8.36
C VAL A 16 4.98 -10.87 6.84
N VAL A 17 5.55 -9.87 6.14
CA VAL A 17 5.58 -9.85 4.67
C VAL A 17 6.36 -11.04 4.13
N GLU A 18 7.53 -11.32 4.69
CA GLU A 18 8.36 -12.47 4.28
C GLU A 18 7.61 -13.80 4.46
N GLY A 19 6.95 -14.01 5.60
CA GLY A 19 6.13 -15.21 5.84
C GLY A 19 4.97 -15.36 4.86
N ILE A 20 4.33 -14.26 4.48
CA ILE A 20 3.28 -14.26 3.45
C ILE A 20 3.84 -14.59 2.07
N LEU A 21 4.99 -14.02 1.71
CA LEU A 21 5.63 -14.33 0.44
C LEU A 21 5.96 -15.82 0.35
N VAL A 22 6.50 -16.42 1.42
CA VAL A 22 6.79 -17.85 1.49
C VAL A 22 5.51 -18.68 1.33
N SER A 23 4.40 -18.30 1.96
CA SER A 23 3.14 -19.04 1.83
C SER A 23 2.50 -18.89 0.44
N LEU A 24 2.71 -17.74 -0.22
CA LEU A 24 2.25 -17.51 -1.60
C LEU A 24 3.13 -18.21 -2.64
N ARG A 25 4.40 -18.53 -2.31
CA ARG A 25 5.40 -19.10 -3.22
C ARG A 25 4.87 -20.21 -4.13
N PRO A 26 4.13 -21.23 -3.66
CA PRO A 26 3.66 -22.34 -4.51
C PRO A 26 2.69 -21.91 -5.62
N PHE A 27 2.06 -20.74 -5.49
CA PHE A 27 1.07 -20.22 -6.41
C PHE A 27 1.64 -19.19 -7.39
N LEU A 28 2.88 -18.75 -7.17
CA LEU A 28 3.54 -17.71 -7.96
C LEU A 28 4.17 -18.27 -9.23
N ARG A 29 3.98 -17.55 -10.35
CA ARG A 29 4.51 -17.89 -11.67
C ARG A 29 4.92 -16.62 -12.42
N SER A 30 5.97 -16.70 -13.21
CA SER A 30 6.45 -15.56 -14.02
C SER A 30 5.33 -14.94 -14.86
N GLY A 31 5.38 -13.62 -15.03
CA GLY A 31 4.35 -12.83 -15.70
C GLY A 31 3.26 -12.27 -14.77
N GLN A 32 3.18 -12.72 -13.52
CA GLN A 32 2.23 -12.18 -12.55
C GLN A 32 2.73 -10.88 -11.90
N THR A 33 1.80 -10.14 -11.27
CA THR A 33 2.10 -8.97 -10.45
C THR A 33 1.46 -9.12 -9.09
N LEU A 34 2.26 -8.94 -8.02
CA LEU A 34 1.74 -8.87 -6.66
C LEU A 34 1.32 -7.42 -6.34
N ILE A 35 0.04 -7.21 -6.03
CA ILE A 35 -0.51 -5.91 -5.69
C ILE A 35 -0.70 -5.78 -4.18
N LEU A 36 0.02 -4.85 -3.57
CA LEU A 36 -0.03 -4.51 -2.16
C LEU A 36 -1.06 -3.42 -1.92
N ARG A 37 -2.16 -3.79 -1.25
CA ARG A 37 -3.22 -2.87 -0.81
C ARG A 37 -3.02 -2.32 0.60
N SER A 38 -2.34 -3.10 1.45
CA SER A 38 -2.10 -2.73 2.83
C SER A 38 -1.20 -1.50 2.94
N THR A 39 -1.26 -0.83 4.09
CA THR A 39 -0.14 0.00 4.52
C THR A 39 1.13 -0.84 4.45
N ALA A 40 2.18 -0.29 3.88
CA ALA A 40 3.48 -0.92 3.80
C ALA A 40 4.53 0.10 4.22
N PHE A 41 5.63 -0.38 4.78
CA PHE A 41 6.73 0.51 5.12
C PHE A 41 7.53 0.82 3.86
N PRO A 42 8.17 2.01 3.78
CA PRO A 42 9.02 2.33 2.65
C PRO A 42 10.11 1.26 2.47
N GLY A 43 10.22 0.72 1.26
CA GLY A 43 11.13 -0.37 0.91
C GLY A 43 10.55 -1.78 1.05
N THR A 44 9.30 -1.96 1.50
CA THR A 44 8.63 -3.27 1.50
C THR A 44 8.55 -3.86 0.08
N SER A 45 8.17 -3.05 -0.90
CA SER A 45 8.10 -3.42 -2.32
C SER A 45 9.45 -3.86 -2.88
N LEU A 46 10.55 -3.20 -2.50
CA LEU A 46 11.91 -3.59 -2.93
C LEU A 46 12.31 -4.96 -2.37
N ARG A 47 11.97 -5.25 -1.11
CA ARG A 47 12.21 -6.57 -0.50
C ARG A 47 11.43 -7.67 -1.20
N ILE A 48 10.18 -7.39 -1.59
CA ILE A 48 9.36 -8.32 -2.39
C ILE A 48 10.03 -8.62 -3.73
N LEU A 49 10.47 -7.58 -4.45
CA LEU A 49 11.16 -7.74 -5.72
C LEU A 49 12.47 -8.52 -5.57
N ALA A 50 13.21 -8.31 -4.47
CA ALA A 50 14.40 -9.08 -4.16
C ALA A 50 14.08 -10.57 -3.97
N ALA A 51 13.04 -10.90 -3.19
CA ALA A 51 12.61 -12.28 -3.00
C ALA A 51 12.20 -12.95 -4.33
N PHE A 52 11.49 -12.24 -5.21
CA PHE A 52 11.13 -12.76 -6.53
C PHE A 52 12.37 -13.11 -7.37
N ARG A 53 13.39 -12.24 -7.36
CA ARG A 53 14.67 -12.47 -8.04
C ARG A 53 15.43 -13.65 -7.45
N GLU A 54 15.53 -13.75 -6.13
CA GLU A 54 16.17 -14.89 -5.45
C GLU A 54 15.54 -16.22 -5.84
N TRP A 55 14.24 -16.20 -6.09
CA TRP A 55 13.50 -17.38 -6.51
C TRP A 55 13.46 -17.63 -8.02
N GLY A 56 14.17 -16.81 -8.81
CA GLY A 56 14.23 -16.92 -10.26
C GLY A 56 12.90 -16.71 -10.97
N LEU A 57 11.95 -15.98 -10.37
CA LEU A 57 10.68 -15.65 -11.04
C LEU A 57 10.68 -14.22 -11.55
N ASP A 58 10.23 -14.05 -12.79
CA ASP A 58 9.97 -12.74 -13.38
C ASP A 58 8.58 -12.27 -12.97
N LEU A 59 8.51 -11.60 -11.82
CA LEU A 59 7.28 -11.09 -11.22
C LEU A 59 7.39 -9.58 -11.01
N GLY A 60 6.28 -8.89 -11.26
CA GLY A 60 6.13 -7.49 -10.91
C GLY A 60 5.60 -7.28 -9.49
N ALA A 61 5.80 -6.09 -8.95
CA ALA A 61 5.17 -5.63 -7.72
C ALA A 61 4.46 -4.29 -7.95
N SER A 62 3.41 -4.03 -7.18
CA SER A 62 2.64 -2.80 -7.22
C SER A 62 2.18 -2.44 -5.82
N VAL A 63 2.22 -1.16 -5.45
CA VAL A 63 1.71 -0.63 -4.19
C VAL A 63 0.53 0.29 -4.50
N CYS A 64 -0.67 -0.17 -4.15
CA CYS A 64 -1.94 0.51 -4.43
C CYS A 64 -2.69 0.68 -3.11
N PRO A 65 -2.25 1.59 -2.24
CA PRO A 65 -2.73 1.65 -0.86
C PRO A 65 -4.23 1.93 -0.80
N ASP A 66 -4.90 1.27 0.14
CA ASP A 66 -6.31 1.54 0.43
C ASP A 66 -6.47 2.82 1.27
N ARG A 67 -7.55 3.57 1.08
CA ARG A 67 -7.79 4.87 1.76
C ARG A 67 -9.17 5.00 2.40
N LEU A 68 -9.95 3.94 2.38
CA LEU A 68 -11.35 3.95 2.77
C LEU A 68 -11.51 4.07 4.30
N ALA A 69 -12.48 4.89 4.72
CA ALA A 69 -12.90 4.97 6.10
C ALA A 69 -13.87 3.83 6.45
N GLY A 70 -13.71 3.28 7.66
CA GLY A 70 -14.66 2.31 8.21
C GLY A 70 -16.07 2.91 8.25
N GLY A 71 -17.06 2.15 7.76
CA GLY A 71 -18.47 2.57 7.72
C GLY A 71 -18.93 3.27 6.44
N ARG A 72 -18.03 3.68 5.53
CA ARG A 72 -18.37 4.28 4.22
C ARG A 72 -17.60 3.71 3.03
N ALA A 73 -16.96 2.56 3.24
CA ALA A 73 -16.00 1.99 2.29
C ALA A 73 -16.58 1.76 0.88
N VAL A 74 -17.85 1.35 0.76
CA VAL A 74 -18.46 1.07 -0.55
C VAL A 74 -18.72 2.36 -1.35
N GLN A 75 -19.16 3.43 -0.69
CA GLN A 75 -19.35 4.73 -1.34
C GLN A 75 -18.00 5.35 -1.71
N GLU A 76 -17.09 5.42 -0.75
CA GLU A 76 -15.79 6.08 -0.93
C GLU A 76 -14.91 5.39 -2.00
N LEU A 77 -15.10 4.09 -2.26
CA LEU A 77 -14.38 3.34 -3.30
C LEU A 77 -14.65 3.88 -4.71
N ARG A 78 -15.78 4.55 -4.94
CA ARG A 78 -16.15 5.15 -6.23
C ARG A 78 -15.97 6.66 -6.29
N GLU A 79 -15.46 7.27 -5.24
CA GLU A 79 -15.35 8.73 -5.12
C GLU A 79 -13.90 9.17 -4.95
N LEU A 80 -13.11 8.41 -4.19
CA LEU A 80 -11.71 8.75 -3.93
C LEU A 80 -10.83 8.35 -5.12
N PRO A 81 -9.89 9.22 -5.54
CA PRO A 81 -8.85 8.81 -6.49
C PRO A 81 -8.12 7.56 -6.00
N GLN A 82 -7.70 6.68 -6.90
CA GLN A 82 -6.94 5.49 -6.54
C GLN A 82 -5.46 5.69 -6.88
N ILE A 83 -4.61 5.63 -5.86
CA ILE A 83 -3.16 5.61 -6.07
C ILE A 83 -2.78 4.25 -6.65
N ILE A 84 -2.05 4.25 -7.77
CA ILE A 84 -1.49 3.05 -8.37
C ILE A 84 0.01 3.23 -8.59
N SER A 85 0.74 2.13 -8.59
CA SER A 85 2.17 2.10 -8.92
C SER A 85 2.54 0.78 -9.60
N GLY A 86 3.76 0.67 -10.11
CA GLY A 86 4.29 -0.57 -10.66
C GLY A 86 5.81 -0.60 -10.60
N SER A 87 6.38 -1.79 -10.43
CA SER A 87 7.82 -2.03 -10.51
C SER A 87 8.36 -1.88 -11.94
N ASP A 88 7.49 -2.11 -12.92
CA ASP A 88 7.72 -2.03 -14.36
C ASP A 88 6.40 -1.67 -15.06
N GLU A 89 6.45 -1.48 -16.38
CA GLU A 89 5.28 -1.13 -17.19
C GLU A 89 4.18 -2.18 -17.13
N ARG A 90 4.54 -3.47 -17.06
CA ARG A 90 3.59 -4.59 -16.95
C ARG A 90 2.84 -4.54 -15.62
N ALA A 91 3.54 -4.34 -14.52
CA ALA A 91 2.97 -4.22 -13.19
C ALA A 91 2.03 -3.02 -13.10
N LEU A 92 2.43 -1.88 -13.70
CA LEU A 92 1.59 -0.69 -13.77
C LEU A 92 0.33 -0.94 -14.62
N ALA A 93 0.46 -1.61 -15.77
CA ALA A 93 -0.67 -1.96 -16.62
C ALA A 93 -1.65 -2.91 -15.91
N HIS A 94 -1.16 -3.92 -15.18
CA HIS A 94 -1.99 -4.79 -14.36
C HIS A 94 -2.72 -4.03 -13.25
N ALA A 95 -2.03 -3.12 -12.55
CA ALA A 95 -2.64 -2.27 -11.53
C ALA A 95 -3.73 -1.37 -12.13
N ARG A 96 -3.45 -0.71 -13.27
CA ARG A 96 -4.44 0.11 -13.98
C ARG A 96 -5.66 -0.71 -14.38
N ALA A 97 -5.46 -1.88 -14.98
CA ALA A 97 -6.56 -2.75 -15.40
C ALA A 97 -7.43 -3.20 -14.22
N LEU A 98 -6.82 -3.44 -13.05
CA LEU A 98 -7.55 -3.81 -11.84
C LEU A 98 -8.45 -2.68 -11.32
N PHE A 99 -7.98 -1.43 -11.36
CA PHE A 99 -8.68 -0.29 -10.75
C PHE A 99 -9.49 0.57 -11.72
N ALA A 100 -9.24 0.48 -13.03
CA ALA A 100 -10.00 1.22 -14.05
C ALA A 100 -11.53 1.05 -13.95
N PRO A 101 -12.08 -0.14 -13.62
CA PRO A 101 -13.53 -0.32 -13.46
C PRO A 101 -14.14 0.49 -12.31
N LEU A 102 -13.34 1.08 -11.41
CA LEU A 102 -13.86 1.95 -10.35
C LEU A 102 -14.35 3.30 -10.89
N GLY A 103 -13.90 3.73 -12.06
CA GLY A 103 -14.31 4.99 -12.68
C GLY A 103 -13.80 6.24 -11.96
N VAL A 104 -12.79 6.11 -11.10
CA VAL A 104 -12.14 7.20 -10.37
C VAL A 104 -10.81 7.57 -11.00
N ASP A 105 -10.32 8.77 -10.69
CA ASP A 105 -8.98 9.20 -11.10
C ASP A 105 -7.91 8.23 -10.59
N LEU A 106 -7.05 7.77 -11.49
CA LEU A 106 -5.90 6.93 -11.15
C LEU A 106 -4.66 7.81 -11.02
N VAL A 107 -4.10 7.88 -9.82
CA VAL A 107 -2.90 8.66 -9.53
C VAL A 107 -1.70 7.73 -9.58
N GLU A 108 -0.87 7.90 -10.60
CA GLU A 108 0.30 7.05 -10.83
C GLU A 108 1.52 7.59 -10.10
N LEU A 109 2.17 6.71 -9.33
CA LEU A 109 3.36 7.02 -8.55
C LEU A 109 4.40 5.90 -8.69
N GLY A 110 5.64 6.19 -8.29
CA GLY A 110 6.64 5.16 -8.02
C GLY A 110 6.25 4.30 -6.80
N LEU A 111 6.85 3.12 -6.70
CA LEU A 111 6.55 2.16 -5.61
C LEU A 111 6.75 2.78 -4.22
N GLN A 112 7.91 3.40 -3.99
CA GLN A 112 8.24 4.00 -2.70
C GLN A 112 7.41 5.26 -2.42
N GLU A 113 7.10 6.05 -3.45
CA GLU A 113 6.21 7.20 -3.34
C GLU A 113 4.82 6.75 -2.88
N ALA A 114 4.29 5.65 -3.43
CA ALA A 114 3.01 5.09 -3.03
C ALA A 114 3.03 4.55 -1.58
N GLU A 115 4.12 3.91 -1.14
CA GLU A 115 4.31 3.48 0.26
C GLU A 115 4.28 4.68 1.21
N VAL A 116 5.05 5.73 0.88
CA VAL A 116 5.15 6.95 1.71
C VAL A 116 3.85 7.74 1.70
N ALA A 117 3.17 7.87 0.55
CA ALA A 117 1.93 8.60 0.41
C ALA A 117 0.88 8.13 1.43
N LYS A 118 0.77 6.81 1.64
CA LYS A 118 -0.15 6.25 2.63
C LYS A 118 0.21 6.67 4.05
N LEU A 119 1.48 6.64 4.42
CA LEU A 119 1.95 7.05 5.75
C LEU A 119 1.73 8.55 5.97
N PHE A 120 2.02 9.36 4.95
CA PHE A 120 1.84 10.81 5.01
C PHE A 120 0.36 11.19 5.21
N LEU A 121 -0.56 10.52 4.49
CA LEU A 121 -2.01 10.72 4.67
C LEU A 121 -2.47 10.42 6.10
N HIS A 122 -1.92 9.37 6.72
CA HIS A 122 -2.21 9.07 8.12
C HIS A 122 -1.62 10.13 9.06
N ALA A 123 -0.35 10.49 8.88
CA ALA A 123 0.32 11.49 9.70
C ALA A 123 -0.40 12.85 9.64
N TRP A 124 -0.79 13.29 8.45
CA TRP A 124 -1.56 14.52 8.26
C TRP A 124 -2.87 14.50 9.05
N ARG A 125 -3.64 13.42 8.96
CA ARG A 125 -4.89 13.28 9.72
C ARG A 125 -4.63 13.36 11.24
N TYR A 126 -3.57 12.72 11.73
CA TYR A 126 -3.21 12.79 13.14
C TYR A 126 -2.84 14.21 13.57
N VAL A 127 -2.07 14.94 12.77
CA VAL A 127 -1.72 16.34 13.05
C VAL A 127 -2.97 17.20 13.15
N VAL A 128 -3.87 17.12 12.16
CA VAL A 128 -5.12 17.92 12.15
C VAL A 128 -5.97 17.64 13.39
N LEU A 129 -6.19 16.37 13.72
CA LEU A 129 -6.97 15.99 14.90
C LEU A 129 -6.28 16.39 16.22
N GLY A 130 -4.96 16.21 16.29
CA GLY A 130 -4.16 16.63 17.44
C GLY A 130 -4.23 18.13 17.67
N THR A 131 -4.07 18.93 16.62
CA THR A 131 -4.19 20.39 16.68
C THR A 131 -5.60 20.82 17.11
N ALA A 132 -6.65 20.22 16.55
CA ALA A 132 -8.03 20.52 16.94
C ALA A 132 -8.29 20.23 18.44
N ASN A 133 -7.79 19.09 18.93
CA ASN A 133 -7.90 18.73 20.35
C ASN A 133 -7.15 19.72 21.25
N GLN A 134 -5.96 20.20 20.84
CA GLN A 134 -5.21 21.20 21.59
C GLN A 134 -5.94 22.55 21.65
N PHE A 135 -6.53 23.00 20.54
CA PHE A 135 -7.34 24.23 20.57
C PHE A 135 -8.58 24.09 21.46
N TYR A 136 -9.23 22.93 21.47
CA TYR A 136 -10.35 22.69 22.38
C TYR A 136 -9.93 22.81 23.85
N GLN A 137 -8.80 22.21 24.24
CA GLN A 137 -8.26 22.32 25.61
C GLN A 137 -7.91 23.75 26.03
N ILE A 138 -7.52 24.61 25.08
CA ILE A 138 -7.24 26.03 25.35
C ILE A 138 -8.54 26.84 25.52
N ALA A 139 -9.59 26.46 24.80
CA ALA A 139 -10.86 27.17 24.77
C ALA A 139 -11.80 26.82 25.94
N THR A 140 -11.56 25.69 26.63
CA THR A 140 -12.33 25.22 27.80
C THR A 140 -11.51 25.32 29.07
#